data_AF-A0A352KJP2-F1
#
_entry.id   AF-A0A352KJP2-F1
#
_cell.length_a   1.000
_cell.length_b   1.000
_cell.length_c   1.000
_cell.angle_alpha   90.00
_cell.angle_beta   90.00
_cell.angle_gamma   90.00
#
_symmetry.space_group_name_H-M   'P 1'
#
loop_
_entity.id
_entity.type
_entity.pdbx_description
1 polymer ?
#
loop_
_entity_poly.entity_id
_entity_poly.type
_entity_poly.pdbx_seq_one_letter_code
_entity_poly.pdbx_strand_id
1 'polypeptide(L)'
;MRHLRVTGFTLIEFTLGILIVAIIGTTLVGTLTGGARAFSSATQLQSDYGAIRIAVARLAKEIRWTRRDPILPSDYDISVMTNNQFEFINEDGITVTLNISGS
;
A
#
# COMPACT_ATOMS: atom_id res chain seq x y z
N MET A 1 -33.17 -52.89 -30.18
CA MET A 1 -32.07 -51.90 -30.25
C MET A 1 -32.70 -50.52 -30.43
N ARG A 2 -32.54 -49.61 -29.47
CA ARG A 2 -33.24 -48.32 -29.43
C ARG A 2 -32.31 -47.27 -30.02
N HIS A 3 -32.62 -46.78 -31.23
CA HIS A 3 -31.86 -45.70 -31.86
C HIS A 3 -32.09 -44.40 -31.08
N LEU A 4 -31.06 -43.94 -30.35
CA LEU A 4 -31.01 -42.59 -29.82
C LEU A 4 -30.89 -41.65 -31.02
N ARG A 5 -31.94 -40.89 -31.33
CA ARG A 5 -31.88 -39.84 -32.34
C ARG A 5 -30.95 -38.74 -31.81
N VAL A 6 -29.77 -38.63 -32.39
CA VAL A 6 -28.87 -37.50 -32.17
C VAL A 6 -29.42 -36.34 -32.99
N THR A 7 -30.15 -35.44 -32.35
CA THR A 7 -30.57 -34.17 -32.95
C THR A 7 -29.34 -33.25 -32.98
N GLY A 8 -28.92 -32.80 -34.16
CA GLY A 8 -27.82 -31.85 -34.30
C GLY A 8 -28.19 -30.45 -33.80
N PHE A 9 -27.18 -29.64 -33.47
CA PHE A 9 -27.37 -28.25 -33.07
C PHE A 9 -28.00 -27.45 -34.20
N THR A 10 -29.03 -26.68 -33.88
CA THR A 10 -29.63 -25.75 -34.83
C THR A 10 -28.81 -24.46 -34.92
N LEU A 11 -28.86 -23.76 -36.05
CA LEU A 11 -28.12 -22.51 -36.26
C LEU A 11 -28.53 -21.42 -35.24
N ILE A 12 -29.81 -21.39 -34.88
CA ILE A 12 -30.35 -20.50 -33.84
C ILE A 12 -29.74 -20.81 -32.46
N GLU A 13 -29.57 -22.09 -32.14
CA GLU A 13 -29.05 -22.55 -30.85
C GLU A 13 -27.54 -22.28 -30.73
N PHE A 14 -26.81 -22.39 -31.83
CA PHE A 14 -25.41 -21.98 -31.89
C PHE A 14 -25.24 -20.46 -31.72
N THR A 15 -26.12 -19.68 -32.36
CA THR A 15 -26.10 -18.21 -32.27
C THR A 15 -26.45 -17.76 -30.86
N LEU A 16 -27.45 -18.36 -30.23
CA LEU A 16 -27.79 -18.13 -28.82
C LEU A 16 -26.65 -18.51 -27.88
N GLY A 17 -25.96 -19.62 -28.13
CA GLY A 17 -24.79 -20.03 -27.36
C GLY A 17 -23.67 -19.00 -27.39
N ILE A 18 -23.31 -18.50 -28.58
CA ILE A 18 -22.30 -17.43 -28.73
C ILE A 18 -22.72 -16.17 -27.98
N LEU A 19 -24.00 -15.78 -28.08
CA LEU A 19 -24.54 -14.58 -27.44
C LEU A 19 -24.43 -14.66 -25.91
N ILE A 20 -24.79 -15.82 -25.33
CA ILE A 20 -24.69 -16.07 -23.89
C ILE A 20 -23.23 -16.02 -23.43
N VAL A 21 -22.30 -16.67 -24.17
CA VAL A 21 -20.87 -16.66 -23.83
C VAL A 21 -20.29 -15.24 -23.90
N ALA A 22 -20.70 -14.42 -24.87
CA ALA A 22 -20.25 -13.03 -24.96
C ALA A 22 -20.70 -12.17 -23.77
N ILE A 23 -21.95 -12.35 -23.31
CA ILE A 23 -22.48 -11.64 -22.13
C ILE A 23 -21.72 -12.06 -20.86
N ILE A 24 -21.48 -13.36 -20.68
CA ILE A 24 -20.73 -13.88 -19.53
C ILE A 24 -19.28 -13.40 -19.57
N GLY A 25 -18.63 -13.45 -20.73
CA GLY A 25 -17.23 -13.04 -20.89
C GLY A 25 -17.01 -11.57 -20.55
N THR A 26 -17.89 -10.68 -21.03
CA THR A 26 -17.77 -9.23 -20.78
C THR A 26 -17.97 -8.87 -19.32
N THR A 27 -18.92 -9.51 -18.63
CA THR A 27 -19.17 -9.31 -17.19
C THR A 27 -18.03 -9.84 -16.32
N LEU A 28 -17.45 -11.00 -16.66
CA LEU A 28 -16.28 -11.54 -15.96
C LEU A 28 -15.06 -10.64 -16.08
N VAL A 29 -14.78 -10.11 -17.28
CA VAL A 29 -13.63 -9.21 -17.48
C VAL A 29 -13.76 -7.93 -16.67
N GLY A 30 -14.96 -7.33 -16.63
CA GLY A 30 -15.21 -6.12 -15.83
C GLY A 30 -15.00 -6.34 -14.34
N THR A 31 -15.51 -7.45 -13.79
CA THR A 31 -15.41 -7.78 -12.36
C THR A 31 -13.98 -8.12 -11.95
N LEU A 32 -13.27 -8.92 -12.76
CA LEU A 32 -11.86 -9.27 -12.51
C LEU A 32 -10.96 -8.03 -12.58
N THR A 33 -11.18 -7.14 -13.54
CA THR A 33 -10.39 -5.90 -13.69
C THR A 33 -10.62 -4.95 -12.53
N GLY A 34 -11.87 -4.80 -12.08
CA GLY A 34 -12.21 -4.00 -10.90
C GLY A 34 -11.58 -4.55 -9.61
N GLY A 35 -11.69 -5.86 -9.40
CA GLY A 35 -11.12 -6.54 -8.22
C GLY A 35 -9.59 -6.46 -8.17
N ALA A 36 -8.91 -6.67 -9.29
CA ALA A 36 -7.45 -6.57 -9.37
C ALA A 36 -6.94 -5.15 -9.04
N ARG A 37 -7.64 -4.12 -9.53
CA ARG A 37 -7.31 -2.72 -9.22
C ARG A 37 -7.51 -2.41 -7.74
N ALA A 38 -8.64 -2.82 -7.17
CA ALA A 38 -8.92 -2.62 -5.75
C ALA A 38 -7.90 -3.34 -4.85
N PHE A 39 -7.52 -4.57 -5.20
CA PHE A 39 -6.49 -5.32 -4.48
C PHE A 39 -5.14 -4.62 -4.54
N SER A 40 -4.71 -4.18 -5.73
CA SER A 40 -3.45 -3.45 -5.90
C SER A 40 -3.43 -2.17 -5.04
N SER A 41 -4.49 -1.35 -5.08
CA SER A 41 -4.57 -0.14 -4.25
C SER A 41 -4.55 -0.45 -2.75
N ALA A 42 -5.25 -1.50 -2.30
CA ALA A 42 -5.24 -1.90 -0.90
C ALA A 42 -3.85 -2.36 -0.43
N THR A 43 -3.14 -3.15 -1.27
CA THR A 43 -1.77 -3.59 -0.93
C THR A 43 -0.79 -2.43 -0.84
N GLN A 44 -0.92 -1.43 -1.72
CA GLN A 44 -0.08 -0.24 -1.69
C GLN A 44 -0.32 0.58 -0.43
N LEU A 45 -1.59 0.85 -0.11
CA LEU A 45 -1.95 1.54 1.15
C LEU A 45 -1.42 0.80 2.37
N GLN A 46 -1.54 -0.53 2.42
CA GLN A 46 -1.05 -1.31 3.56
C GLN A 46 0.47 -1.27 3.68
N SER A 47 1.20 -1.29 2.56
CA SER A 47 2.65 -1.09 2.54
C SER A 47 3.03 0.28 3.09
N ASP A 48 2.35 1.34 2.63
CA ASP A 48 2.62 2.72 3.05
C ASP A 48 2.35 2.91 4.55
N TYR A 49 1.23 2.40 5.06
CA TYR A 49 0.94 2.41 6.50
C TYR A 49 1.95 1.61 7.31
N GLY A 50 2.45 0.49 6.78
CA GLY A 50 3.52 -0.30 7.39
C GLY A 50 4.82 0.49 7.53
N ALA A 51 5.24 1.16 6.45
CA ALA A 51 6.43 2.01 6.43
C ALA A 51 6.30 3.18 7.42
N ILE A 52 5.14 3.85 7.45
CA ILE A 52 4.86 4.94 8.40
C ILE A 52 4.92 4.43 9.84
N ARG A 53 4.32 3.28 10.14
CA ARG A 53 4.33 2.71 11.50
C ARG A 53 5.75 2.45 12.00
N ILE A 54 6.61 1.90 11.14
CA ILE A 54 8.01 1.64 11.47
C ILE A 54 8.77 2.97 11.65
N ALA A 55 8.57 3.92 10.75
CA ALA A 55 9.19 5.25 10.83
C ALA A 55 8.80 5.98 12.13
N VAL A 56 7.52 5.98 12.49
CA VAL A 56 7.03 6.58 13.74
C VAL A 56 7.61 5.88 14.97
N ALA A 57 7.67 4.55 14.98
CA ALA A 57 8.26 3.80 16.08
C ALA A 57 9.75 4.12 16.27
N ARG A 58 10.48 4.28 15.16
CA ARG A 58 11.89 4.68 15.17
C ARG A 58 12.07 6.12 15.64
N LEU A 59 11.28 7.06 15.11
CA LEU A 59 11.31 8.47 15.51
C LEU A 59 11.01 8.65 17.00
N ALA A 60 9.99 7.95 17.53
CA ALA A 60 9.67 8.00 18.96
C ALA A 60 10.82 7.50 19.83
N LYS A 61 11.58 6.50 19.36
CA LYS A 61 12.76 5.99 20.06
C LYS A 61 13.91 6.99 20.01
N GLU A 62 14.15 7.58 18.85
CA GLU A 62 15.23 8.53 18.63
C GLU A 62 15.00 9.86 19.39
N ILE A 63 13.78 10.39 19.40
CA ILE A 63 13.41 11.58 20.19
C ILE A 63 13.57 11.31 21.71
N ARG A 64 13.26 10.09 22.16
CA ARG A 64 13.43 9.74 23.59
C ARG A 64 14.89 9.78 24.03
N TRP A 65 15.82 9.55 23.11
CA TRP A 65 17.25 9.61 23.37
C TRP A 65 17.86 10.98 23.07
N THR A 66 17.05 11.99 22.79
CA THR A 66 17.55 13.36 22.68
C THR A 66 18.08 13.82 24.03
N ARG A 67 19.35 14.21 24.06
CA ARG A 67 20.04 14.73 25.23
C ARG A 67 19.42 16.06 25.67
N ARG A 68 19.50 16.34 26.98
CA ARG A 68 19.24 17.67 27.55
C ARG A 68 20.40 18.62 27.25
N ASP A 69 20.08 19.89 26.98
CA ASP A 69 21.09 20.93 26.79
C ASP A 69 21.98 21.03 28.06
N PRO A 70 23.31 20.87 27.95
CA PRO A 70 24.22 20.98 29.09
C PRO A 70 24.31 22.39 29.69
N ILE A 71 23.91 23.43 28.96
CA ILE A 71 23.90 24.83 29.39
C ILE A 71 22.56 25.18 30.05
N LEU A 72 21.46 24.66 29.51
CA LEU A 72 20.08 24.84 30.02
C LEU A 72 19.38 23.49 30.21
N PRO A 73 19.54 22.82 31.37
CA PRO A 73 19.04 21.46 31.58
C PRO A 73 17.50 21.29 31.52
N SER A 74 16.74 22.39 31.45
CA SER A 74 15.29 22.36 31.20
C SER A 74 14.96 21.99 29.74
N ASP A 75 15.89 22.22 28.82
CA ASP A 75 15.66 22.22 27.38
C ASP A 75 16.32 20.99 26.73
N TYR A 76 15.89 20.67 25.51
CA TYR A 76 16.48 19.59 24.70
C TYR A 76 17.50 20.16 23.72
N ASP A 77 18.59 19.43 23.50
CA ASP A 77 19.69 19.83 22.62
C ASP A 77 19.35 19.55 21.14
N ILE A 78 18.49 20.41 20.58
CA ILE A 78 18.00 20.36 19.21
C ILE A 78 18.68 21.46 18.41
N SER A 79 19.54 21.07 17.47
CA SER A 79 20.33 22.01 16.66
C SER A 79 19.56 22.56 15.47
N VAL A 80 18.71 21.74 14.82
CA VAL A 80 17.93 22.14 13.64
C VAL A 80 16.54 21.50 13.71
N MET A 81 15.50 22.32 13.53
CA MET A 81 14.13 21.83 13.37
C MET A 81 13.45 22.60 12.25
N THR A 82 13.37 21.98 11.08
CA THR A 82 12.68 22.49 9.89
C THR A 82 11.64 21.47 9.42
N ASN A 83 10.82 21.83 8.43
CA ASN A 83 9.83 20.91 7.87
C ASN A 83 10.44 19.65 7.22
N ASN A 84 11.72 19.67 6.84
CA ASN A 84 12.35 18.61 6.07
C ASN A 84 13.57 17.99 6.77
N GLN A 85 14.05 18.62 7.84
CA GLN A 85 15.24 18.20 8.57
C GLN A 85 15.05 18.43 10.06
N PHE A 86 15.35 17.41 10.84
CA PHE A 86 15.40 17.46 12.29
C PHE A 86 16.77 16.95 12.76
N GLU A 87 17.48 17.75 13.55
CA GLU A 87 18.83 17.46 14.01
C GLU A 87 18.92 17.68 15.52
N PHE A 88 19.42 16.68 16.23
CA PHE A 88 19.55 16.70 17.68
C PHE A 88 20.79 15.94 18.14
N ILE A 89 21.25 16.22 19.35
CA ILE A 89 22.36 15.49 19.98
C ILE A 89 21.79 14.38 20.87
N ASN A 90 22.25 13.15 20.65
CA ASN A 90 21.89 11.98 21.46
C ASN A 90 22.62 12.01 22.82
N GLU A 91 22.15 11.25 23.82
CA GLU A 91 22.78 11.06 25.15
C GLU A 91 24.28 10.72 25.06
N ASP A 92 24.69 9.99 24.02
CA ASP A 92 26.10 9.65 23.75
C ASP A 92 26.94 10.82 23.18
N GLY A 93 26.34 11.99 22.98
CA GLY A 93 26.98 13.17 22.39
C GLY A 93 27.10 13.13 20.86
N ILE A 94 26.44 12.18 20.21
CA ILE A 94 26.44 12.02 18.75
C ILE A 94 25.33 12.86 18.13
N THR A 95 25.65 13.64 17.09
CA THR A 95 24.67 14.34 16.27
C THR A 95 23.89 13.36 15.39
N VAL A 96 22.57 13.36 15.55
CA VAL A 96 21.65 12.57 14.72
C VAL A 96 20.88 13.52 13.81
N THR A 97 21.02 13.30 12.51
CA THR A 97 20.28 14.06 11.48
C THR A 97 19.21 13.18 10.87
N LEU A 98 17.96 13.61 10.98
CA LEU A 98 16.79 13.02 10.38
C LEU A 98 16.34 13.88 9.20
N ASN A 99 16.46 13.34 8.00
CA ASN A 99 15.99 13.98 6.78
C ASN A 99 14.69 13.32 6.31
N ILE A 100 13.66 14.13 6.09
CA ILE A 100 12.45 13.69 5.40
C ILE A 100 12.70 13.90 3.91
N SER A 101 13.26 12.88 3.26
CA SER A 101 13.33 12.80 1.80
C SER A 101 11.99 12.28 1.28
N GLY A 102 11.00 13.18 1.23
CA GLY A 102 9.75 12.94 0.50
C GLY A 102 9.96 13.25 -0.98
N SER A 103 9.84 12.21 -1.82
CA SER A 103 9.56 12.33 -3.26
C SER A 103 8.16 12.89 -3.49
#